data_AF-A0A353PE87-F1
#
_entry.id   AF-A0A353PE87-F1
#
_cell.length_a   1.000
_cell.length_b   1.000
_cell.length_c   1.000
_cell.angle_alpha   90.00
_cell.angle_beta   90.00
_cell.angle_gamma   90.00
#
_symmetry.space_group_name_H-M   'P 1'
#
loop_
_entity.id
_entity.type
_entity.pdbx_description
1 polymer ?
#
loop_
_entity_poly.entity_id
_entity_poly.type
_entity_poly.pdbx_seq_one_letter_code
_entity_poly.pdbx_strand_id
1 'polypeptide(L)'
;VSIDSAFTHHAWRNTPVEKGGIGPVQFPIVADVRHDIVRAYGVEHPDGVALRASFLIDKNGIVQHQVVNNLPLGREVDEMLRLVEALQFTEEHGEVCPAGW
;
A
#
# COMPACT_ATOMS: atom_id res chain seq x y z
N VAL A 1 3.52 1.56 -4.86
CA VAL A 1 3.55 2.74 -5.75
C VAL A 1 4.45 3.77 -5.09
N SER A 2 5.33 4.44 -5.84
CA SER A 2 6.03 5.65 -5.38
C SER A 2 6.29 6.56 -6.58
N ILE A 3 6.74 7.78 -6.31
CA ILE A 3 7.11 8.77 -7.34
C ILE A 3 8.45 8.46 -8.04
N ASP A 4 9.15 7.41 -7.62
CA ASP A 4 10.42 7.01 -8.22
C ASP A 4 10.22 6.34 -9.59
N SER A 5 11.26 6.35 -10.40
CA SER A 5 11.28 5.67 -11.70
C SER A 5 11.30 4.14 -11.57
N ALA A 6 10.85 3.44 -12.62
CA ALA A 6 10.96 1.98 -12.69
C ALA A 6 12.43 1.50 -12.65
N PHE A 7 13.39 2.33 -13.09
CA PHE A 7 14.82 2.03 -13.01
C PHE A 7 15.31 2.03 -11.55
N THR A 8 14.83 2.99 -10.75
CA THR A 8 15.10 3.06 -9.31
C THR A 8 14.55 1.81 -8.61
N HIS A 9 13.32 1.40 -8.92
CA HIS A 9 12.71 0.17 -8.39
C HIS A 9 13.52 -1.07 -8.75
N HIS A 10 13.97 -1.17 -10.01
CA HIS A 10 14.80 -2.28 -10.46
C HIS A 10 16.13 -2.35 -9.71
N ALA A 11 16.81 -1.21 -9.51
CA ALA A 11 18.06 -1.14 -8.77
C ALA A 11 17.87 -1.51 -7.28
N TRP A 12 16.81 -1.00 -6.65
CA TRP A 12 16.49 -1.27 -5.25
C TRP A 12 16.16 -2.74 -4.99
N ARG A 13 15.44 -3.38 -5.92
CA ARG A 13 15.13 -4.81 -5.91
C ARG A 13 16.37 -5.69 -6.07
N ASN A 14 17.36 -5.25 -6.84
CA ASN A 14 18.61 -5.97 -7.07
C ASN A 14 19.70 -5.64 -6.04
N THR A 15 19.42 -4.72 -5.12
CA THR A 15 20.32 -4.43 -3.99
C THR A 15 20.05 -5.43 -2.87
N PRO A 16 21.08 -6.06 -2.28
CA PRO A 16 20.90 -6.95 -1.15
C PRO A 16 20.28 -6.26 0.07
N VAL A 17 19.50 -7.00 0.88
CA VAL A 17 18.75 -6.45 2.02
C VAL A 17 19.69 -5.90 3.09
N GLU A 18 20.81 -6.56 3.34
CA GLU A 18 21.85 -6.12 4.27
C GLU A 18 22.55 -4.81 3.84
N LYS A 19 22.33 -4.39 2.58
CA LYS A 19 22.80 -3.11 2.03
C LYS A 19 21.67 -2.09 1.85
N GLY A 20 20.51 -2.33 2.45
CA GLY A 20 19.35 -1.42 2.37
C GLY A 20 18.45 -1.62 1.14
N GLY A 21 18.66 -2.69 0.37
CA GLY A 21 17.74 -3.10 -0.67
C GLY A 21 16.50 -3.81 -0.13
N ILE A 22 15.55 -4.11 -1.00
CA ILE A 22 14.35 -4.91 -0.67
C ILE A 22 14.43 -6.36 -1.12
N GLY A 23 15.48 -6.72 -1.86
CA GLY A 23 15.60 -8.04 -2.47
C GLY A 23 14.49 -8.34 -3.50
N PRO A 24 14.41 -9.59 -3.99
CA PRO A 24 13.53 -9.98 -5.09
C PRO A 24 12.07 -10.18 -4.64
N VAL A 25 11.38 -9.08 -4.33
CA VAL A 25 9.95 -9.10 -4.05
C VAL A 25 9.14 -9.66 -5.23
N GLN A 26 8.07 -10.41 -4.92
CA GLN A 26 7.25 -11.12 -5.91
C GLN A 26 6.01 -10.33 -6.39
N PHE A 27 5.91 -9.05 -6.00
CA PHE A 27 4.81 -8.17 -6.36
C PHE A 27 5.32 -6.98 -7.18
N PRO A 28 4.47 -6.38 -8.03
CA PRO A 28 4.85 -5.22 -8.83
C PRO A 28 5.05 -3.97 -7.96
N ILE A 29 6.02 -3.15 -8.35
CA ILE A 29 6.23 -1.81 -7.78
C ILE A 29 5.97 -0.79 -8.89
N VAL A 30 4.88 -0.06 -8.78
CA VAL A 30 4.46 0.94 -9.78
C VAL A 30 5.24 2.24 -9.58
N ALA A 31 5.77 2.77 -10.69
CA ALA A 31 6.41 4.08 -10.79
C ALA A 31 5.37 5.14 -11.18
N ASP A 32 5.15 6.12 -10.32
CA ASP A 32 4.21 7.24 -10.50
C ASP A 32 4.98 8.57 -10.64
N VAL A 33 5.90 8.61 -11.60
CA VAL A 33 6.82 9.75 -11.81
C VAL A 33 6.09 11.06 -12.12
N ARG A 34 4.85 10.99 -12.60
CA ARG A 34 4.02 12.18 -12.90
C ARG A 34 3.14 12.60 -11.72
N HIS A 35 3.13 11.81 -10.65
CA HIS A 35 2.33 12.01 -9.44
C HIS A 35 0.82 11.91 -9.67
N ASP A 36 0.39 11.26 -10.76
CA ASP A 36 -1.02 11.17 -11.13
C ASP A 36 -1.77 10.28 -10.12
N ILE A 37 -1.14 9.18 -9.70
CA ILE A 37 -1.75 8.20 -8.80
C ILE A 37 -1.78 8.76 -7.37
N VAL A 38 -0.65 9.28 -6.87
CA VAL A 38 -0.59 9.82 -5.49
C VAL A 38 -1.53 11.00 -5.29
N ARG A 39 -1.73 11.84 -6.32
CA ARG A 39 -2.73 12.93 -6.28
C ARG A 39 -4.15 12.40 -6.35
N ALA A 40 -4.44 11.45 -7.23
CA ALA A 40 -5.76 10.84 -7.35
C ALA A 40 -6.21 10.17 -6.04
N TYR A 41 -5.27 9.57 -5.30
CA TYR A 41 -5.51 8.96 -3.99
C TYR A 41 -5.38 9.94 -2.81
N GLY A 42 -5.04 11.21 -3.05
CA GLY A 42 -4.96 12.24 -2.01
C GLY A 42 -3.83 12.05 -1.00
N VAL A 43 -2.72 11.42 -1.40
CA VAL A 43 -1.62 11.01 -0.51
C VAL A 43 -0.27 11.66 -0.86
N GLU A 44 -0.27 12.71 -1.67
CA GLU A 44 0.93 13.51 -1.94
C GLU A 44 1.25 14.41 -0.73
N HIS A 45 2.47 14.28 -0.21
CA HIS A 45 3.03 15.16 0.82
C HIS A 45 3.55 16.45 0.17
N PRO A 46 3.51 17.61 0.87
CA PRO A 46 4.05 18.88 0.36
C PRO A 46 5.51 18.83 -0.14
N ASP A 47 6.31 17.92 0.41
CA ASP A 47 7.71 17.71 -0.01
C ASP A 47 7.84 16.92 -1.34
N GLY A 48 6.73 16.65 -2.03
CA GLY A 48 6.72 15.97 -3.33
C GLY A 48 6.90 14.45 -3.24
N VAL A 49 6.66 13.84 -2.08
CA VAL A 49 6.72 12.38 -1.86
C VAL A 49 5.36 11.82 -1.50
N ALA A 50 5.18 10.51 -1.60
CA ALA A 50 3.96 9.86 -1.12
C ALA A 50 3.98 9.70 0.41
N LEU A 51 2.86 9.99 1.06
CA LEU A 51 2.55 9.51 2.41
C LEU A 51 2.52 7.98 2.44
N ARG A 52 2.62 7.39 3.64
CA ARG A 52 2.59 5.94 3.82
C ARG A 52 1.16 5.45 3.86
N ALA A 53 0.56 5.32 2.69
CA ALA A 53 -0.82 4.89 2.54
C ALA A 53 -0.96 3.39 2.21
N SER A 54 -2.08 2.81 2.66
CA SER A 54 -2.55 1.47 2.28
C SER A 54 -4.03 1.57 1.91
N PHE A 55 -4.42 0.87 0.84
CA PHE A 55 -5.79 0.81 0.36
C PHE A 55 -6.18 -0.66 0.17
N LEU A 56 -7.29 -1.07 0.77
CA LEU A 56 -7.94 -2.35 0.49
C LEU A 56 -9.00 -2.11 -0.57
N ILE A 57 -8.84 -2.74 -1.73
CA ILE A 57 -9.74 -2.61 -2.89
C ILE A 57 -10.35 -3.97 -3.15
N ASP A 58 -11.68 -4.02 -3.20
CA ASP A 58 -12.41 -5.26 -3.44
C ASP A 58 -12.37 -5.71 -4.92
N LYS A 59 -13.02 -6.84 -5.23
CA LYS A 59 -13.08 -7.41 -6.58
C LYS A 59 -13.90 -6.55 -7.57
N ASN A 60 -14.74 -5.64 -7.06
CA ASN A 60 -15.51 -4.70 -7.87
C ASN A 60 -14.75 -3.38 -8.10
N GLY A 61 -13.52 -3.26 -7.58
CA GLY A 61 -12.69 -2.07 -7.70
C GLY A 61 -13.08 -0.95 -6.73
N ILE A 62 -13.82 -1.27 -5.67
CA ILE A 62 -14.24 -0.29 -4.65
C ILE A 62 -13.23 -0.29 -3.50
N VAL A 63 -12.82 0.91 -3.08
CA VAL A 63 -11.99 1.08 -1.88
C VAL A 63 -12.85 0.82 -0.65
N GLN A 64 -12.54 -0.25 0.07
CA GLN A 64 -13.25 -0.65 1.29
C GLN A 64 -12.60 -0.10 2.56
N HIS A 65 -11.28 0.10 2.52
CA HIS A 65 -10.54 0.61 3.66
C HIS A 65 -9.29 1.39 3.22
N GLN A 66 -8.94 2.43 3.97
CA GLN A 66 -7.71 3.18 3.79
C GLN A 66 -7.05 3.54 5.12
N VAL A 67 -5.72 3.52 5.13
CA VAL A 67 -4.89 4.07 6.22
C VAL A 67 -3.85 4.98 5.61
N VAL A 68 -3.68 6.18 6.17
CA VAL A 68 -2.69 7.15 5.73
C VAL A 68 -1.82 7.55 6.91
N ASN A 69 -0.57 7.07 6.91
CA ASN A 69 0.40 7.39 7.94
C ASN A 69 1.34 8.51 7.47
N ASN A 70 1.72 9.38 8.41
CA ASN A 70 2.76 10.37 8.17
C ASN A 70 4.13 9.68 7.97
N LEU A 71 5.11 10.40 7.38
CA LEU A 71 6.42 9.88 7.00
C LEU A 71 7.20 9.11 8.09
N PRO A 72 7.19 9.51 9.39
CA PRO A 72 7.93 8.77 10.41
C PRO A 72 7.19 7.52 10.92
N LEU A 73 5.91 7.33 10.57
CA LEU A 73 5.06 6.30 11.13
C LEU A 73 4.98 5.09 10.18
N GLY A 74 5.57 3.97 10.58
CA GLY A 74 5.44 2.70 9.88
C GLY A 74 3.99 2.21 9.82
N ARG A 75 3.72 1.25 8.93
CA ARG A 75 2.44 0.55 8.88
C ARG A 75 2.51 -0.72 9.71
N GLU A 76 1.35 -1.15 10.17
CA GLU A 76 1.15 -2.44 10.81
C GLU A 76 0.55 -3.37 9.73
N VAL A 77 1.15 -4.56 9.52
CA VAL A 77 0.83 -5.46 8.40
C VAL A 77 -0.27 -6.45 8.80
N ASP A 78 -0.29 -6.89 10.06
CA ASP A 78 -1.25 -7.88 10.54
C ASP A 78 -2.69 -7.34 10.51
N GLU A 79 -2.88 -6.04 10.71
CA GLU A 79 -4.13 -5.27 10.59
C GLU A 79 -4.59 -5.21 9.14
N MET A 80 -3.65 -5.09 8.20
CA MET A 80 -4.00 -5.11 6.77
C MET A 80 -4.50 -6.50 6.38
N LEU A 81 -3.90 -7.57 6.93
CA LEU A 81 -4.37 -8.94 6.75
C LEU A 81 -5.72 -9.16 7.42
N ARG A 82 -5.89 -8.72 8.67
CA ARG A 82 -7.14 -8.80 9.43
C ARG A 82 -8.31 -8.16 8.67
N LEU A 83 -8.08 -7.03 8.03
CA LEU A 83 -9.11 -6.36 7.23
C LEU A 83 -9.41 -7.06 5.91
N VAL A 84 -8.43 -7.70 5.28
CA VAL A 84 -8.68 -8.57 4.12
C VAL A 84 -9.57 -9.74 4.53
N GLU A 85 -9.26 -10.39 5.65
CA GLU A 85 -10.06 -11.49 6.19
C GLU A 85 -11.47 -11.03 6.56
N ALA A 86 -11.62 -9.85 7.18
CA ALA A 86 -12.91 -9.29 7.56
C ALA A 86 -13.78 -8.99 6.34
N LEU A 87 -13.17 -8.43 5.30
CA LEU A 87 -13.83 -8.17 4.02
C LEU A 87 -14.29 -9.49 3.37
N GLN A 88 -13.44 -10.51 3.35
CA GLN A 88 -13.79 -11.80 2.78
C GLN A 88 -14.95 -12.46 3.55
N PHE A 89 -14.93 -12.39 4.89
CA PHE A 89 -16.01 -12.93 5.72
C PHE A 89 -17.35 -12.25 5.43
N THR A 90 -17.38 -10.91 5.40
CA THR A 90 -18.63 -10.16 5.12
C THR A 90 -19.13 -10.41 3.69
N GLU A 91 -18.24 -10.53 2.71
CA GLU A 91 -18.60 -10.85 1.32
C GLU A 91 -19.22 -12.25 1.19
N GLU A 92 -18.71 -13.23 1.94
CA GLU A 92 -19.19 -14.62 1.88
C GLU A 92 -20.49 -14.83 2.68
N HIS A 93 -20.61 -14.22 3.86
CA HIS A 93 -21.69 -14.52 4.80
C HIS A 93 -22.78 -13.43 4.86
N GLY A 94 -22.49 -12.20 4.40
CA GLY A 94 -23.40 -11.06 4.52
C GLY A 94 -23.52 -10.49 5.93
N GLU A 95 -22.66 -10.93 6.87
CA GLU A 95 -22.63 -10.47 8.26
C GLU A 95 -21.57 -9.39 8.49
N VAL A 96 -21.65 -8.69 9.62
CA VAL A 96 -20.71 -7.62 10.00
C VAL A 96 -19.61 -8.14 10.95
N CYS A 97 -18.42 -7.56 10.86
CA CYS A 97 -17.29 -7.86 11.75
C CYS A 97 -17.23 -6.84 12.91
N PRO A 98 -17.33 -7.27 14.19
CA PRO A 98 -17.20 -6.37 15.33
C PRO A 98 -15.79 -5.80 15.51
N ALA A 99 -15.63 -4.85 16.43
CA ALA A 99 -14.33 -4.27 16.75
C ALA A 99 -13.33 -5.34 17.23
N GLY A 100 -12.14 -5.36 16.64
CA GLY A 100 -11.10 -6.34 16.98
C GLY A 100 -11.33 -7.75 16.45
N TRP A 101 -12.28 -7.93 15.51
CA TRP A 101 -12.47 -9.17 14.76
C TRP A 101 -11.18 -9.63 14.09
#